data_AF-A0A183EG94-F1
#
_entry.id   AF-A0A183EG94-F1
#
_cell.length_a   1.000
_cell.length_b   1.000
_cell.length_c   1.000
_cell.angle_alpha   90.00
_cell.angle_beta   90.00
_cell.angle_gamma   90.00
#
_symmetry.space_group_name_H-M   'P 1'
#
loop_
_entity.id
_entity.type
_entity.pdbx_description
1 polymer ?
#
loop_
_entity_poly.entity_id
_entity_poly.type
_entity_poly.pdbx_seq_one_letter_code
_entity_poly.pdbx_strand_id
1 'polypeptide(L)'
;MDFAFYQVVVDVLIPDVLSSNMSGALTLQIRNFAKSLEIQLKKAMQGAPDVIQKKKLFAVRTLAQTLRRYTSLNHLASAARGVLQKPDQIQQMFQDFNRVDIANKQKSLEQWAEWMEAVVDQVLAKYHDKPYNVLADVSKQFLKNWSFYSSMIIRDLTLRSAQSFGSFHLIRLLFDEYLLYLVELRLAKASNKPVISVMTQQGKKKSGKTYGSSGSFYCVFKRSTKVWAVAARASRNSLNSVREQKNLFKNC
;
A
#
# COMPACT_ATOMS: atom_id res chain seq x y z
N MET A 1 3.54 24.55 2.82
CA MET A 1 3.48 23.92 1.49
C MET A 1 2.06 23.37 1.34
N ASP A 2 1.49 23.43 0.13
CA ASP A 2 0.04 23.29 -0.16
C ASP A 2 -0.54 21.89 0.04
N PHE A 3 0.06 21.09 0.92
CA PHE A 3 -0.34 19.73 1.20
C PHE A 3 -1.77 19.63 1.73
N ALA A 4 -2.28 20.65 2.42
CA ALA A 4 -3.69 20.68 2.83
C ALA A 4 -4.62 20.74 1.62
N PHE A 5 -4.34 21.62 0.65
CA PHE A 5 -5.10 21.68 -0.61
C PHE A 5 -5.00 20.37 -1.40
N TYR A 6 -3.79 19.81 -1.54
CA TYR A 6 -3.62 18.54 -2.24
C TYR A 6 -4.27 17.35 -1.52
N GLN A 7 -4.36 17.38 -0.19
CA GLN A 7 -5.12 16.39 0.57
C GLN A 7 -6.61 16.46 0.23
N VAL A 8 -7.20 17.66 0.19
CA VAL A 8 -8.59 17.85 -0.23
C VAL A 8 -8.83 17.30 -1.64
N VAL A 9 -7.91 17.53 -2.58
CA VAL A 9 -8.00 16.96 -3.93
C VAL A 9 -8.03 15.43 -3.89
N VAL A 10 -7.19 14.80 -3.05
CA VAL A 10 -7.19 13.34 -2.89
C VAL A 10 -8.51 12.85 -2.31
N ASP A 11 -9.01 13.48 -1.24
CA ASP A 11 -10.21 13.06 -0.53
C ASP A 11 -11.47 13.24 -1.39
N VAL A 12 -11.51 14.25 -2.26
CA VAL A 12 -12.60 14.45 -3.23
C VAL A 12 -12.56 13.42 -4.36
N LEU A 13 -11.35 13.13 -4.88
CA LEU A 13 -11.22 12.19 -6.00
C LEU A 13 -11.35 10.73 -5.57
N ILE A 14 -10.92 10.39 -4.35
CA ILE A 14 -10.89 9.03 -3.80
C ILE A 14 -11.31 9.08 -2.32
N PRO A 15 -12.61 9.25 -2.03
CA PRO A 15 -13.12 9.40 -0.67
C PRO A 15 -12.98 8.14 0.18
N ASP A 16 -13.07 6.97 -0.46
CA ASP A 16 -12.82 5.67 0.16
C ASP A 16 -12.01 4.79 -0.80
N VAL A 17 -10.79 4.42 -0.36
CA VAL A 17 -9.85 3.60 -1.12
C VAL A 17 -10.36 2.18 -1.33
N LEU A 18 -11.24 1.68 -0.47
CA LEU A 18 -11.85 0.37 -0.64
C LEU A 18 -13.11 0.45 -1.48
N SER A 19 -13.72 1.61 -1.74
CA SER A 19 -15.04 1.71 -2.34
C SER A 19 -15.24 0.85 -3.60
N SER A 20 -16.37 0.15 -3.68
CA SER A 20 -16.78 -0.66 -4.84
C SER A 20 -17.41 0.18 -5.96
N ASN A 21 -17.80 1.43 -5.69
CA ASN A 21 -18.47 2.30 -6.65
C ASN A 21 -17.51 3.05 -7.60
N MET A 22 -16.20 2.91 -7.41
CA MET A 22 -15.22 3.61 -8.24
C MET A 22 -15.08 2.89 -9.59
N SER A 23 -15.59 3.52 -10.66
CA SER A 23 -15.55 2.94 -12.00
C SER A 23 -14.12 2.83 -12.55
N GLY A 24 -13.87 1.83 -13.42
CA GLY A 24 -12.59 1.68 -14.10
C GLY A 24 -12.23 2.90 -14.97
N ALA A 25 -13.25 3.56 -15.54
CA ALA A 25 -13.08 4.78 -16.32
C ALA A 25 -12.59 5.96 -15.48
N LEU A 26 -13.21 6.21 -14.32
CA LEU A 26 -12.79 7.25 -13.39
C LEU A 26 -11.37 6.99 -12.88
N THR A 27 -11.08 5.74 -12.53
CA THR A 27 -9.74 5.31 -12.10
C THR A 27 -8.68 5.61 -13.16
N LEU A 28 -8.98 5.33 -14.43
CA LEU A 28 -8.06 5.61 -15.54
C LEU A 28 -7.85 7.12 -15.74
N GLN A 29 -8.91 7.93 -15.64
CA GLN A 29 -8.81 9.38 -15.72
C GLN A 29 -7.93 9.96 -14.60
N ILE A 30 -8.12 9.52 -13.36
CA ILE A 30 -7.30 9.95 -12.23
C ILE A 30 -5.83 9.59 -12.45
N ARG A 31 -5.53 8.38 -12.95
CA ARG A 31 -4.16 7.94 -13.26
C ARG A 31 -3.53 8.77 -14.38
N ASN A 32 -4.28 9.07 -15.44
CA ASN A 32 -3.82 9.88 -16.56
C ASN A 32 -3.53 11.32 -16.11
N PHE A 33 -4.44 11.91 -15.34
CA PHE A 33 -4.24 13.20 -14.69
C PHE A 33 -2.97 13.21 -13.83
N ALA A 34 -2.80 12.22 -12.95
CA ALA A 34 -1.60 12.09 -12.12
C ALA A 34 -0.32 11.89 -12.95
N LYS A 35 -0.39 11.36 -14.18
CA LYS A 35 0.75 11.19 -15.09
C LYS A 35 1.19 12.51 -15.73
N SER A 36 0.25 13.36 -16.12
CA SER A 36 0.54 14.63 -16.80
C SER A 36 0.84 15.79 -15.83
N LEU A 37 0.37 15.71 -14.57
CA LEU A 37 0.34 16.81 -13.62
C LEU A 37 1.69 17.51 -13.41
N GLU A 38 2.78 16.75 -13.23
CA GLU A 38 4.12 17.32 -13.04
C GLU A 38 4.60 18.09 -14.27
N ILE A 39 4.40 17.52 -15.46
CA ILE A 39 4.84 18.10 -16.73
C ILE A 39 4.06 19.39 -16.99
N GLN A 40 2.75 19.37 -16.78
CA GLN A 40 1.91 20.54 -16.98
C GLN A 40 2.26 21.66 -16.00
N LEU A 41 2.47 21.36 -14.72
CA LEU A 41 2.90 22.37 -13.75
C LEU A 41 4.27 22.95 -14.09
N LYS A 42 5.23 22.10 -14.51
CA LYS A 42 6.57 22.57 -14.91
C LYS A 42 6.49 23.56 -16.07
N LYS A 43 5.65 23.28 -17.06
CA LYS A 43 5.41 24.19 -18.20
C LYS A 43 4.77 25.50 -17.76
N ALA A 44 3.74 25.43 -16.92
CA ALA A 44 3.02 26.61 -16.41
C ALA A 44 3.90 27.53 -15.54
N MET A 45 4.97 27.01 -14.95
CA MET A 45 5.91 27.76 -14.12
C MET A 45 7.17 28.23 -14.86
N GLN A 46 7.22 28.13 -16.19
CA GLN A 46 8.32 28.70 -16.97
C GLN A 46 8.46 30.20 -16.68
N GLY A 47 9.69 30.65 -16.40
CA GLY A 47 9.98 32.02 -15.99
C GLY A 47 9.88 32.31 -14.49
N ALA A 48 9.35 31.39 -13.67
CA ALA A 48 9.37 31.54 -12.21
C ALA A 48 10.75 31.19 -11.62
N PRO A 49 11.14 31.74 -10.45
CA PRO A 49 12.39 31.37 -9.78
C PRO A 49 12.52 29.87 -9.50
N ASP A 50 13.69 29.30 -9.77
CA ASP A 50 13.99 27.86 -9.63
C ASP A 50 13.66 27.29 -8.25
N VAL A 51 13.85 28.09 -7.20
CA VAL A 51 13.57 27.69 -5.81
C VAL A 51 12.07 27.42 -5.63
N ILE A 52 11.22 28.24 -6.23
CA ILE A 52 9.76 28.11 -6.17
C ILE A 52 9.32 26.92 -7.03
N GLN A 53 9.85 26.81 -8.26
CA GLN A 53 9.59 25.68 -9.15
C GLN A 53 9.92 24.33 -8.46
N LYS A 54 11.10 24.21 -7.86
CA LYS A 54 11.54 22.98 -7.16
C LYS A 54 10.57 22.59 -6.04
N LYS A 55 10.14 23.55 -5.21
CA LYS A 55 9.21 23.30 -4.09
C LYS A 55 7.82 22.88 -4.59
N LYS A 56 7.26 23.56 -5.58
CA LYS A 56 5.94 23.24 -6.15
C LYS A 56 5.95 21.89 -6.88
N LEU A 57 7.00 21.61 -7.67
CA LEU A 57 7.16 20.32 -8.34
C LEU A 57 7.32 19.16 -7.37
N PHE A 58 7.99 19.35 -6.23
CA PHE A 58 8.04 18.33 -5.18
C PHE A 58 6.63 18.00 -4.66
N ALA A 59 5.85 19.03 -4.31
CA ALA A 59 4.50 18.84 -3.76
C ALA A 59 3.56 18.17 -4.76
N VAL A 60 3.62 18.56 -6.03
CA VAL A 60 2.80 17.97 -7.10
C VAL A 60 3.22 16.54 -7.43
N ARG A 61 4.51 16.21 -7.38
CA ARG A 61 4.97 14.82 -7.50
C ARG A 61 4.38 13.94 -6.41
N THR A 62 4.29 14.47 -5.19
CA THR A 62 3.66 13.75 -4.08
C THR A 62 2.18 13.50 -4.34
N LEU A 63 1.43 14.52 -4.79
CA LEU A 63 0.02 14.35 -5.14
C LEU A 63 -0.16 13.27 -6.21
N ALA A 64 0.63 13.36 -7.29
CA ALA A 64 0.61 12.37 -8.36
C ALA A 64 0.90 10.95 -7.85
N GLN A 65 1.89 10.79 -6.97
CA GLN A 65 2.21 9.50 -6.35
C GLN A 65 1.07 8.96 -5.48
N THR A 66 0.46 9.84 -4.68
CA THR A 66 -0.66 9.49 -3.78
C THR A 66 -1.87 9.00 -4.59
N LEU A 67 -2.26 9.74 -5.63
CA LEU A 67 -3.36 9.36 -6.52
C LEU A 67 -3.11 8.01 -7.20
N ARG A 68 -1.88 7.77 -7.71
CA ARG A 68 -1.53 6.47 -8.31
C ARG A 68 -1.57 5.33 -7.30
N ARG A 69 -1.14 5.59 -6.07
CA ARG A 69 -1.16 4.60 -4.99
C ARG A 69 -2.58 4.23 -4.60
N TYR A 70 -3.44 5.21 -4.34
CA TYR A 70 -4.81 4.96 -3.89
C TYR A 70 -5.67 4.32 -4.99
N THR A 71 -5.48 4.72 -6.26
CA THR A 71 -6.11 4.01 -7.38
C THR A 71 -5.62 2.58 -7.55
N SER A 72 -4.35 2.29 -7.20
CA SER A 72 -3.83 0.90 -7.20
C SER A 72 -4.39 0.10 -6.04
N LEU A 73 -4.49 0.70 -4.87
CA LEU A 73 -5.12 0.08 -3.70
C LEU A 73 -6.58 -0.27 -3.99
N ASN A 74 -7.33 0.65 -4.60
CA ASN A 74 -8.72 0.40 -4.99
C ASN A 74 -8.87 -0.75 -6.00
N HIS A 75 -7.96 -0.84 -6.99
CA HIS A 75 -7.95 -1.97 -7.91
C HIS A 75 -7.66 -3.31 -7.21
N LEU A 76 -6.72 -3.33 -6.25
CA LEU A 76 -6.47 -4.51 -5.43
C LEU A 76 -7.69 -4.89 -4.59
N ALA A 77 -8.41 -3.91 -4.05
CA ALA A 77 -9.66 -4.15 -3.33
C ALA A 77 -10.70 -4.84 -4.21
N SER A 78 -10.91 -4.36 -5.44
CA SER A 78 -11.82 -5.00 -6.40
C SER A 78 -11.41 -6.43 -6.75
N ALA A 79 -10.11 -6.68 -6.96
CA ALA A 79 -9.62 -8.03 -7.20
C ALA A 79 -9.85 -8.96 -5.99
N ALA A 80 -9.58 -8.46 -4.77
CA ALA A 80 -9.80 -9.22 -3.55
C ALA A 80 -11.28 -9.49 -3.29
N ARG A 81 -12.19 -8.55 -3.59
CA ARG A 81 -13.64 -8.80 -3.54
C ARG A 81 -14.04 -9.95 -4.46
N GLY A 82 -13.53 -9.99 -5.69
CA GLY A 82 -13.80 -11.09 -6.62
C GLY A 82 -13.34 -12.46 -6.11
N VAL A 83 -12.32 -12.50 -5.24
CA VAL A 83 -11.89 -13.71 -4.52
C VAL A 83 -12.83 -14.00 -3.33
N LEU A 84 -13.12 -12.99 -2.52
CA LEU A 84 -13.93 -13.09 -1.29
C LEU A 84 -15.44 -13.24 -1.54
N GLN A 85 -15.91 -13.11 -2.77
CA GLN A 85 -17.30 -13.36 -3.16
C GLN A 85 -17.52 -14.78 -3.71
N LYS A 86 -16.48 -15.60 -3.85
CA LYS A 86 -16.56 -16.97 -4.38
C LYS A 86 -16.51 -18.00 -3.24
N PRO A 87 -17.64 -18.62 -2.85
CA PRO A 87 -17.68 -19.54 -1.71
C PRO A 87 -16.71 -20.71 -1.84
N ASP A 88 -16.62 -21.33 -3.02
CA ASP A 88 -15.71 -22.46 -3.28
C ASP A 88 -14.23 -22.04 -3.16
N GLN A 89 -13.89 -20.86 -3.67
CA GLN A 89 -12.54 -20.30 -3.57
C GLN A 89 -12.17 -20.03 -2.11
N ILE A 90 -13.11 -19.48 -1.32
CA ILE A 90 -12.92 -19.23 0.10
C ILE A 90 -12.83 -20.55 0.87
N GLN A 91 -13.65 -21.55 0.52
CA GLN A 91 -13.61 -22.87 1.15
C GLN A 91 -12.28 -23.57 0.86
N GLN A 92 -11.75 -23.48 -0.36
CA GLN A 92 -10.43 -24.00 -0.70
C GLN A 92 -9.32 -23.25 0.04
N MET A 93 -9.40 -21.91 0.10
CA MET A 93 -8.48 -21.10 0.89
C MET A 93 -8.51 -21.50 2.36
N PHE A 94 -9.70 -21.74 2.91
CA PHE A 94 -9.90 -22.19 4.28
C PHE A 94 -9.35 -23.59 4.52
N GLN A 95 -9.54 -24.54 3.61
CA GLN A 95 -8.94 -25.88 3.72
C GLN A 95 -7.41 -25.82 3.70
N ASP A 96 -6.85 -24.98 2.83
CA ASP A 96 -5.39 -24.74 2.77
C ASP A 96 -4.89 -24.02 4.03
N PHE A 97 -5.71 -23.15 4.65
CA PHE A 97 -5.40 -22.45 5.89
C PHE A 97 -5.58 -23.30 7.15
N ASN A 98 -6.60 -24.17 7.24
CA ASN A 98 -6.82 -25.08 8.38
C ASN A 98 -5.72 -26.13 8.51
N ARG A 99 -4.98 -26.40 7.44
CA ARG A 99 -3.70 -27.13 7.52
C ARG A 99 -2.63 -26.37 8.34
N VAL A 100 -2.92 -25.13 8.75
CA VAL A 100 -2.11 -24.19 9.55
C VAL A 100 -2.89 -23.66 10.81
N ASP A 101 -4.19 -23.98 10.93
CA ASP A 101 -5.17 -23.79 12.03
C ASP A 101 -5.56 -22.36 12.51
N ILE A 102 -6.88 -22.14 12.66
CA ILE A 102 -7.69 -21.26 13.55
C ILE A 102 -9.12 -21.08 12.96
N ALA A 103 -10.12 -21.22 13.83
CA ALA A 103 -11.54 -21.39 13.59
C ALA A 103 -12.31 -20.25 12.87
N ASN A 104 -13.06 -20.68 11.84
CA ASN A 104 -14.43 -20.33 11.43
C ASN A 104 -14.97 -18.91 11.66
N LYS A 105 -15.02 -18.14 10.56
CA LYS A 105 -16.22 -17.49 9.97
C LYS A 105 -15.85 -16.81 8.64
N GLN A 106 -16.64 -17.01 7.58
CA GLN A 106 -16.49 -16.22 6.35
C GLN A 106 -16.83 -14.75 6.67
N LYS A 107 -15.93 -13.84 6.30
CA LYS A 107 -16.10 -12.39 6.48
C LYS A 107 -15.97 -11.68 5.14
N SER A 108 -16.77 -10.64 4.92
CA SER A 108 -16.63 -9.74 3.76
C SER A 108 -15.33 -8.93 3.82
N LEU A 109 -14.93 -8.31 2.71
CA LEU A 109 -13.73 -7.44 2.68
C LEU A 109 -13.86 -6.29 3.67
N GLU A 110 -15.04 -5.71 3.77
CA GLU A 110 -15.36 -4.59 4.65
C GLU A 110 -15.22 -5.01 6.13
N GLN A 111 -15.71 -6.21 6.49
CA GLN A 111 -15.53 -6.77 7.83
C GLN A 111 -14.06 -7.10 8.15
N TRP A 112 -13.26 -7.50 7.16
CA TRP A 112 -11.82 -7.63 7.31
C TRP A 112 -11.16 -6.28 7.53
N ALA A 113 -11.57 -5.25 6.78
CA ALA A 113 -11.05 -3.89 6.90
C ALA A 113 -11.32 -3.30 8.29
N GLU A 114 -12.55 -3.39 8.80
CA GLU A 114 -12.93 -2.97 10.15
C GLU A 114 -12.05 -3.64 11.22
N TRP A 115 -11.78 -4.94 11.08
CA TRP A 115 -10.90 -5.65 11.99
C TRP A 115 -9.46 -5.12 11.93
N MET A 116 -8.94 -4.85 10.74
CA MET A 116 -7.59 -4.31 10.56
C MET A 116 -7.46 -2.90 11.15
N GLU A 117 -8.48 -2.06 10.97
CA GLU A 117 -8.57 -0.75 11.63
C GLU A 117 -8.51 -0.87 13.14
N ALA A 118 -9.34 -1.75 13.72
CA ALA A 118 -9.35 -2.01 15.15
C ALA A 118 -7.99 -2.52 15.66
N VAL A 119 -7.30 -3.39 14.92
CA VAL A 119 -5.96 -3.86 15.27
C VAL A 119 -4.96 -2.71 15.30
N VAL A 120 -4.94 -1.86 14.25
CA VAL A 120 -4.05 -0.70 14.21
C VAL A 120 -4.33 0.25 15.36
N ASP A 121 -5.61 0.53 15.64
CA ASP A 121 -6.01 1.40 16.74
C ASP A 121 -5.60 0.84 18.10
N GLN A 122 -5.80 -0.46 18.35
CA GLN A 122 -5.37 -1.10 19.60
C GLN A 122 -3.85 -1.08 19.80
N VAL A 123 -3.08 -1.25 18.72
CA VAL A 123 -1.61 -1.22 18.78
C VAL A 123 -1.12 0.21 19.06
N LEU A 124 -1.69 1.21 18.38
CA LEU A 124 -1.22 2.59 18.45
C LEU A 124 -1.78 3.37 19.64
N ALA A 125 -2.98 3.05 20.12
CA ALA A 125 -3.60 3.72 21.26
C ALA A 125 -2.73 3.64 22.54
N LYS A 126 -1.94 2.57 22.70
CA LYS A 126 -1.01 2.41 23.84
C LYS A 126 0.11 3.45 23.87
N TYR A 127 0.32 4.18 22.78
CA TYR A 127 1.40 5.15 22.60
C TYR A 127 0.89 6.55 22.27
N HIS A 128 -0.40 6.84 22.49
CA HIS A 128 -1.01 8.12 22.13
C HIS A 128 -0.37 9.33 22.84
N ASP A 129 0.08 9.17 24.09
CA ASP A 129 0.76 10.22 24.86
C ASP A 129 2.27 10.31 24.58
N LYS A 130 2.81 9.43 23.74
CA LYS A 130 4.25 9.36 23.46
C LYS A 130 4.61 10.32 22.32
N PRO A 131 5.87 10.81 22.30
CA PRO A 131 6.30 11.71 21.23
C PRO A 131 6.26 11.02 19.86
N TYR A 132 6.03 11.80 18.80
CA TYR A 132 5.78 11.31 17.44
C TYR A 132 6.83 10.31 16.92
N ASN A 133 8.11 10.48 17.28
CA ASN A 133 9.18 9.57 16.87
C ASN A 133 8.98 8.15 17.43
N VAL A 134 8.55 8.03 18.69
CA VAL A 134 8.27 6.74 19.33
C VAL A 134 7.07 6.08 18.65
N LEU A 135 6.00 6.84 18.42
CA LEU A 135 4.82 6.35 17.69
C LEU A 135 5.19 5.87 16.27
N ALA A 136 6.02 6.64 15.56
CA ALA A 136 6.49 6.27 14.23
C ALA A 136 7.36 4.99 14.23
N ASP A 137 8.16 4.76 15.27
CA ASP A 137 8.99 3.56 15.37
C ASP A 137 8.18 2.32 15.74
N VAL A 138 7.19 2.44 16.63
CA VAL A 138 6.21 1.39 16.93
C VAL A 138 5.44 1.00 15.67
N SER A 139 4.95 1.99 14.90
CA SER A 139 4.30 1.78 13.61
C SER A 139 5.15 0.99 12.62
N LYS A 140 6.45 1.31 12.51
CA LYS A 140 7.40 0.55 11.66
C LYS A 140 7.56 -0.88 12.15
N GLN A 141 7.70 -1.07 13.46
CA GLN A 141 7.88 -2.39 14.06
C GLN A 141 6.64 -3.27 13.85
N PHE A 142 5.44 -2.71 14.03
CA PHE A 142 4.18 -3.39 13.74
C PHE A 142 4.11 -3.85 12.29
N LEU A 143 4.34 -2.96 11.32
CA LEU A 143 4.29 -3.30 9.89
C LEU A 143 5.36 -4.34 9.51
N LYS A 144 6.54 -4.28 10.13
CA LYS A 144 7.61 -5.27 9.93
C LYS A 144 7.19 -6.64 10.46
N ASN A 145 6.63 -6.69 11.67
CA ASN A 145 6.16 -7.93 12.28
C ASN A 145 5.01 -8.54 11.45
N TRP A 146 4.02 -7.73 11.06
CA TRP A 146 2.97 -8.14 10.13
C TRP A 146 3.54 -8.75 8.86
N SER A 147 4.49 -8.05 8.22
CA SER A 147 5.15 -8.51 7.00
C SER A 147 5.90 -9.83 7.20
N PHE A 148 6.51 -10.03 8.35
CA PHE A 148 7.22 -11.26 8.69
C PHE A 148 6.26 -12.44 8.81
N TYR A 149 5.22 -12.34 9.65
CA TYR A 149 4.28 -13.45 9.90
C TYR A 149 3.56 -13.89 8.63
N SER A 150 3.02 -12.93 7.91
CA SER A 150 2.33 -13.16 6.65
C SER A 150 3.24 -13.72 5.54
N SER A 151 4.53 -13.38 5.53
CA SER A 151 5.51 -14.02 4.64
C SER A 151 5.74 -15.49 4.99
N MET A 152 5.59 -15.90 6.25
CA MET A 152 5.66 -17.31 6.64
C MET A 152 4.47 -18.09 6.09
N ILE A 153 3.26 -17.53 6.15
CA ILE A 153 2.05 -18.13 5.55
C ILE A 153 2.23 -18.30 4.04
N ILE A 154 2.68 -17.25 3.34
CA ILE A 154 2.92 -17.32 1.88
C ILE A 154 4.01 -18.35 1.54
N ARG A 155 5.06 -18.46 2.36
CA ARG A 155 6.13 -19.45 2.16
C ARG A 155 5.59 -20.88 2.28
N ASP A 156 4.83 -21.18 3.33
CA ASP A 156 4.25 -22.51 3.55
C ASP A 156 3.29 -22.88 2.40
N LEU A 157 2.39 -21.97 2.00
CA LEU A 157 1.50 -22.17 0.85
C LEU A 157 2.28 -22.40 -0.46
N THR A 158 3.41 -21.72 -0.64
CA THR A 158 4.29 -21.92 -1.81
C THR A 158 4.92 -23.31 -1.79
N LEU A 159 5.47 -23.74 -0.64
CA LEU A 159 6.12 -25.04 -0.49
C LEU A 159 5.14 -26.19 -0.70
N ARG A 160 3.90 -26.04 -0.25
CA ARG A 160 2.82 -27.02 -0.43
C ARG A 160 2.17 -26.97 -1.81
N SER A 161 2.57 -26.04 -2.68
CA SER A 161 1.93 -25.79 -3.98
C SER A 161 0.41 -25.67 -3.86
N ALA A 162 -0.05 -24.90 -2.86
CA ALA A 162 -1.47 -24.74 -2.57
C ALA A 162 -2.22 -24.15 -3.78
N GLN A 163 -3.35 -24.76 -4.15
CA GLN A 163 -4.15 -24.32 -5.29
C GLN A 163 -4.71 -22.90 -5.08
N SER A 164 -4.94 -22.52 -3.82
CA SER A 164 -5.41 -21.19 -3.45
C SER A 164 -4.32 -20.11 -3.35
N PHE A 165 -3.06 -20.42 -3.70
CA PHE A 165 -1.91 -19.51 -3.55
C PHE A 165 -2.16 -18.12 -4.15
N GLY A 166 -2.66 -18.06 -5.39
CA GLY A 166 -2.91 -16.79 -6.09
C GLY A 166 -3.90 -15.90 -5.32
N SER A 167 -4.96 -16.50 -4.79
CA SER A 167 -5.99 -15.82 -4.00
C SER A 167 -5.44 -15.30 -2.67
N PHE A 168 -4.67 -16.11 -1.93
CA PHE A 168 -3.99 -15.67 -0.71
C PHE A 168 -2.99 -14.54 -1.00
N HIS A 169 -2.27 -14.62 -2.11
CA HIS A 169 -1.32 -13.59 -2.51
C HIS A 169 -2.01 -12.25 -2.80
N LEU A 170 -3.17 -12.25 -3.48
CA LEU A 170 -3.94 -11.03 -3.72
C LEU A 170 -4.44 -10.39 -2.42
N ILE A 171 -5.00 -11.20 -1.52
CA ILE A 171 -5.45 -10.70 -0.20
C ILE A 171 -4.27 -10.16 0.60
N ARG A 172 -3.14 -10.87 0.60
CA ARG A 172 -1.90 -10.45 1.25
C ARG A 172 -1.45 -9.06 0.77
N LEU A 173 -1.42 -8.83 -0.54
CA LEU A 173 -1.02 -7.56 -1.15
C LEU A 173 -1.97 -6.43 -0.77
N LEU A 174 -3.28 -6.68 -0.79
CA LEU A 174 -4.27 -5.71 -0.36
C LEU A 174 -4.08 -5.34 1.11
N PHE A 175 -4.00 -6.34 1.99
CA PHE A 175 -3.88 -6.13 3.43
C PHE A 175 -2.61 -5.37 3.80
N ASP A 176 -1.50 -5.65 3.11
CA ASP A 176 -0.28 -4.87 3.30
C ASP A 176 -0.44 -3.39 3.01
N GLU A 177 -0.93 -3.10 1.81
CA GLU A 177 -1.02 -1.74 1.33
C GLU A 177 -2.06 -0.96 2.15
N TYR A 178 -3.13 -1.64 2.59
CA TYR A 178 -4.16 -1.09 3.46
C TYR A 178 -3.66 -0.83 4.89
N LEU A 179 -2.90 -1.76 5.53
CA LEU A 179 -2.30 -1.49 6.84
C LEU A 179 -1.33 -0.32 6.80
N LEU A 180 -0.53 -0.23 5.72
CA LEU A 180 0.37 0.89 5.54
C LEU A 180 -0.43 2.21 5.44
N TYR A 181 -1.52 2.23 4.66
CA TYR A 181 -2.42 3.36 4.56
C TYR A 181 -3.03 3.75 5.92
N LEU A 182 -3.55 2.78 6.69
CA LEU A 182 -4.12 3.03 8.03
C LEU A 182 -3.09 3.62 8.99
N VAL A 183 -1.88 3.05 9.02
CA VAL A 183 -0.79 3.55 9.86
C VAL A 183 -0.42 4.99 9.47
N GLU A 184 -0.34 5.31 8.18
CA GLU A 184 -0.08 6.66 7.69
C GLU A 184 -1.18 7.64 8.10
N LEU A 185 -2.47 7.23 8.03
CA LEU A 185 -3.59 8.03 8.53
C LEU A 185 -3.46 8.35 10.01
N ARG A 186 -3.13 7.34 10.84
CA ARG A 186 -3.01 7.54 12.29
C ARG A 186 -1.81 8.43 12.65
N LEU A 187 -0.68 8.28 11.97
CA LEU A 187 0.50 9.15 12.16
C LEU A 187 0.22 10.59 11.73
N ALA A 188 -0.54 10.78 10.65
CA ALA A 188 -0.96 12.11 10.18
C ALA A 188 -1.85 12.80 11.22
N LYS A 189 -2.84 12.07 11.75
CA LYS A 189 -3.72 12.54 12.83
C LYS A 189 -2.93 12.93 14.08
N ALA A 190 -2.03 12.07 14.54
CA ALA A 190 -1.22 12.32 15.75
C ALA A 190 -0.26 13.52 15.60
N SER A 191 0.15 13.86 14.38
CA SER A 191 1.04 14.99 14.11
C SER A 191 0.33 16.26 13.63
N ASN A 192 -1.02 16.24 13.58
CA ASN A 192 -1.87 17.28 13.03
C ASN A 192 -1.39 17.77 11.64
N LYS A 193 -1.12 16.81 10.76
CA LYS A 193 -0.59 17.05 9.42
C LYS A 193 -1.45 16.36 8.37
N PRO A 194 -1.54 16.89 7.15
CA PRO A 194 -2.23 16.20 6.08
C PRO A 194 -1.49 14.90 5.73
N VAL A 195 -2.22 13.82 5.43
CA VAL A 195 -1.70 12.46 5.24
C VAL A 195 -0.63 12.43 4.15
N ILE A 196 -0.86 13.15 3.06
CA ILE A 196 0.08 13.34 1.96
C ILE A 196 1.46 13.87 2.41
N SER A 197 1.52 14.62 3.51
CA SER A 197 2.79 15.12 4.06
C SER A 197 3.53 14.09 4.94
N VAL A 198 2.84 13.05 5.42
CA VAL A 198 3.46 11.92 6.14
C VAL A 198 4.07 10.94 5.14
N MET A 199 3.40 10.73 4.00
CA MET A 199 3.91 9.92 2.88
C MET A 199 5.25 10.46 2.32
N THR A 200 5.54 11.74 2.54
CA THR A 200 6.72 12.46 2.02
C THR A 200 7.86 12.64 3.00
N GLN A 201 7.81 12.11 4.22
CA GLN A 201 8.94 12.22 5.16
C GLN A 201 10.14 11.38 4.70
N GLN A 202 10.80 11.85 3.63
CA GLN A 202 12.19 11.63 3.35
C GLN A 202 12.95 12.20 4.55
N GLY A 203 13.78 11.37 5.19
CA GLY A 203 14.64 11.80 6.28
C GLY A 203 15.33 13.13 5.95
N LYS A 204 15.25 14.09 6.87
CA LYS A 204 16.07 15.31 6.80
C LYS A 204 17.53 14.89 6.63
N LYS A 205 18.12 15.23 5.47
CA LYS A 205 19.55 15.05 5.19
C LYS A 205 20.36 15.84 6.23
N LYS A 206 21.10 15.16 7.11
CA LYS A 206 22.33 15.72 7.67
C LYS A 206 23.48 15.20 6.80
N SER A 207 24.20 16.13 6.17
CA SER A 207 25.55 16.00 5.58
C SER A 207 25.89 14.76 4.74
N GLY A 208 25.95 14.94 3.42
CA GLY A 208 27.18 14.66 2.68
C GLY A 208 27.54 13.23 2.20
N LYS A 209 26.68 12.22 2.24
CA LYS A 209 26.95 10.94 1.54
C LYS A 209 25.73 10.39 0.80
N THR A 210 25.84 10.27 -0.51
CA THR A 210 24.84 9.66 -1.41
C THR A 210 24.85 8.15 -1.27
N TYR A 211 23.91 7.63 -0.48
CA TYR A 211 23.42 6.26 -0.63
C TYR A 211 21.99 6.32 -1.17
N GLY A 212 21.71 5.47 -2.16
CA GLY A 212 20.48 5.47 -2.95
C GLY A 212 19.21 5.50 -2.10
N SER A 213 18.30 6.39 -2.52
CA SER A 213 16.90 6.57 -2.12
C SER A 213 16.26 5.31 -1.50
N SER A 214 16.19 5.25 -0.16
CA SER A 214 15.63 4.09 0.57
C SER A 214 14.81 4.47 1.82
N GLY A 215 14.31 5.70 1.93
CA GLY A 215 13.82 6.28 3.19
C GLY A 215 12.32 6.61 3.26
N SER A 216 11.43 5.78 2.71
CA SER A 216 9.98 5.86 2.97
C SER A 216 9.50 4.46 3.34
N PHE A 217 8.46 4.33 4.16
CA PHE A 217 7.90 3.03 4.61
C PHE A 217 7.69 2.03 3.45
N TYR A 218 7.49 2.55 2.23
CA TYR A 218 7.56 1.86 0.94
C TYR A 218 8.79 0.95 0.71
N CYS A 219 9.97 1.31 1.22
CA CYS A 219 11.22 0.58 0.97
C CYS A 219 11.41 -0.63 1.89
N VAL A 220 10.95 -0.53 3.14
CA VAL A 220 10.90 -1.68 4.07
C VAL A 220 9.95 -2.73 3.51
N PHE A 221 8.82 -2.28 2.97
CA PHE A 221 7.77 -3.12 2.41
C PHE A 221 8.15 -3.75 1.05
N LYS A 222 8.75 -2.98 0.11
CA LYS A 222 9.30 -3.53 -1.16
C LYS A 222 10.45 -4.53 -0.94
N ARG A 223 11.13 -4.51 0.20
CA ARG A 223 12.19 -5.47 0.51
C ARG A 223 11.61 -6.87 0.75
N SER A 224 10.47 -6.97 1.42
CA SER A 224 9.76 -8.24 1.64
C SER A 224 9.28 -8.88 0.33
N THR A 225 8.77 -8.08 -0.62
CA THR A 225 8.36 -8.58 -1.94
C THR A 225 9.54 -8.94 -2.86
N LYS A 226 10.69 -8.26 -2.76
CA LYS A 226 11.92 -8.61 -3.50
C LYS A 226 12.59 -9.89 -2.99
N VAL A 227 12.62 -10.11 -1.67
CA VAL A 227 13.12 -11.37 -1.08
C VAL A 227 12.30 -12.56 -1.60
N TRP A 228 11.00 -12.34 -1.84
CA TRP A 228 10.12 -13.35 -2.45
C TRP A 228 10.39 -13.58 -3.95
N ALA A 229 10.66 -12.55 -4.76
CA ALA A 229 11.01 -12.72 -6.18
C ALA A 229 12.31 -13.52 -6.40
N VAL A 230 13.16 -13.61 -5.38
CA VAL A 230 14.35 -14.46 -5.35
C VAL A 230 13.97 -15.89 -4.93
N ALA A 231 13.11 -16.06 -3.91
CA ALA A 231 12.65 -17.38 -3.46
C ALA A 231 11.76 -18.10 -4.49
N ALA A 232 10.88 -17.39 -5.20
CA ALA A 232 10.02 -17.95 -6.24
C ALA A 232 10.82 -18.40 -7.48
N ARG A 233 11.98 -17.78 -7.74
CA ARG A 233 12.87 -18.15 -8.85
C ARG A 233 13.58 -19.50 -8.63
N ALA A 234 13.62 -19.97 -7.37
CA ALA A 234 14.20 -21.26 -7.00
C ALA A 234 13.23 -22.44 -7.19
N SER A 235 11.91 -22.20 -7.28
CA SER A 235 10.90 -23.25 -7.49
C SER A 235 10.49 -23.31 -8.97
N ARG A 236 11.11 -24.23 -9.72
CA ARG A 236 11.13 -24.28 -11.19
C ARG A 236 9.80 -24.63 -11.89
N ASN A 237 8.69 -24.86 -11.18
CA ASN A 237 7.47 -25.43 -11.78
C ASN A 237 6.24 -24.51 -11.87
N SER A 238 6.36 -23.19 -11.62
CA SER A 238 5.21 -22.24 -11.72
C SER A 238 5.32 -21.25 -12.88
N LEU A 239 5.83 -21.69 -14.04
CA LEU A 239 6.12 -20.81 -15.18
C LEU A 239 4.87 -20.14 -15.81
N ASN A 240 3.68 -20.72 -15.65
CA ASN A 240 2.44 -20.15 -16.19
C ASN A 240 1.89 -18.99 -15.34
N SER A 241 1.97 -19.05 -14.01
CA SER A 241 1.55 -17.97 -13.11
C SER A 241 2.47 -16.75 -13.18
N VAL A 242 3.77 -16.97 -13.39
CA VAL A 242 4.78 -15.90 -13.53
C VAL A 242 4.55 -15.04 -14.79
N ARG A 243 3.95 -15.61 -15.84
CA ARG A 243 3.68 -14.89 -17.09
C ARG A 243 2.51 -13.90 -16.94
N GLU A 244 1.48 -14.28 -16.19
CA GLU A 244 0.37 -13.38 -15.83
C GLU A 244 0.81 -12.29 -14.83
N GLN A 245 1.66 -12.64 -13.85
CA GLN A 245 2.20 -11.66 -12.90
C GLN A 245 3.14 -10.64 -13.56
N LYS A 246 3.94 -11.02 -14.56
CA LYS A 246 4.75 -10.08 -15.34
C LYS A 246 3.91 -9.02 -16.06
N ASN A 247 2.65 -9.30 -16.41
CA ASN A 247 1.78 -8.34 -17.07
C ASN A 247 1.14 -7.33 -16.09
N LEU A 248 0.90 -7.73 -14.84
CA LEU A 248 0.41 -6.83 -13.78
C LEU A 248 1.45 -5.75 -13.38
N PHE A 249 2.74 -6.07 -13.45
CA PHE A 249 3.81 -5.13 -13.06
C PHE A 249 4.45 -4.35 -14.23
N LYS A 250 4.10 -4.66 -15.50
CA LYS A 250 4.59 -3.91 -16.67
C LYS A 250 3.90 -2.56 -16.87
N ASN A 251 2.76 -2.33 -16.20
CA ASN A 251 1.97 -1.10 -16.30
C ASN A 251 1.87 -0.32 -14.97
N CYS A 252 2.76 -0.58 -13.99
CA CYS A 252 2.93 0.22 -12.77
C CYS A 252 4.11 1.18 -12.87
#